data_AF-A0A1W9HCF4-F1
#
_entry.id   AF-A0A1W9HCF4-F1
#
_cell.length_a   1.000
_cell.length_b   1.000
_cell.length_c   1.000
_cell.angle_alpha   90.00
_cell.angle_beta   90.00
_cell.angle_gamma   90.00
#
_symmetry.space_group_name_H-M   'P 1'
#
loop_
_entity.id
_entity.type
_entity.pdbx_description
1 polymer ?
#
loop_
_entity_poly.entity_id
_entity_poly.type
_entity_poly.pdbx_seq_one_letter_code
_entity_poly.pdbx_strand_id
1 'polypeptide(L)'
;MSPKAIAQAEDRFAKAERAVERLRIAKSFSEAEGAWSDFLAAASTIYSKLEQGSKTNGRSTAWFGRAKKVRKDDPLLRYLHHARNSDEHSIADITERKPGSWGITGDVILNGTIGGPGSVLNVTGTNPARPPRVFVKPSRLELIRVTDDRYGDAFDPPAEHLGKPIEDNTPLPVAELGLAYLKAMIEEARRLAP
;
A
#
# COMPACT_ATOMS: atom_id res chain seq x y z
N MET A 1 19.67 -9.59 -20.12
CA MET A 1 19.48 -8.83 -18.87
C MET A 1 20.85 -8.55 -18.27
N SER A 2 21.07 -7.36 -17.71
CA SER A 2 22.35 -7.03 -17.05
C SER A 2 22.42 -7.67 -15.65
N PRO A 3 23.41 -8.53 -15.36
CA PRO A 3 23.61 -9.08 -14.01
C PRO A 3 23.82 -8.00 -12.95
N LYS A 4 24.53 -6.91 -13.32
CA LYS A 4 24.73 -5.75 -12.44
C LYS A 4 23.41 -5.05 -12.08
N ALA A 5 22.47 -4.97 -13.02
CA ALA A 5 21.16 -4.37 -12.76
C ALA A 5 20.31 -5.25 -11.83
N ILE A 6 20.40 -6.57 -11.99
CA ILE A 6 19.74 -7.55 -11.10
C ILE A 6 20.28 -7.42 -9.67
N ALA A 7 21.61 -7.44 -9.49
CA ALA A 7 22.22 -7.27 -8.17
C ALA A 7 21.81 -5.95 -7.51
N GLN A 8 21.79 -4.84 -8.26
CA GLN A 8 21.31 -3.56 -7.75
C GLN A 8 19.80 -3.57 -7.41
N ALA A 9 18.99 -4.34 -8.14
CA ALA A 9 17.58 -4.52 -7.82
C ALA A 9 17.39 -5.35 -6.55
N GLU A 10 18.20 -6.39 -6.33
CA GLU A 10 18.20 -7.21 -5.11
C GLU A 10 18.59 -6.41 -3.86
N ASP A 11 19.65 -5.59 -3.96
CA ASP A 11 20.05 -4.70 -2.86
C ASP A 11 18.92 -3.74 -2.46
N ARG A 12 18.14 -3.29 -3.46
CA ARG A 12 16.99 -2.41 -3.27
C ARG A 12 15.77 -3.18 -2.77
N PHE A 13 15.61 -4.43 -3.19
CA PHE A 13 14.58 -5.33 -2.67
C PHE A 13 14.77 -5.56 -1.17
N ALA A 14 15.99 -5.79 -0.70
CA ALA A 14 16.28 -5.90 0.73
C ALA A 14 15.93 -4.61 1.51
N LYS A 15 16.01 -3.43 0.87
CA LYS A 15 15.53 -2.17 1.47
C LYS A 15 14.01 -2.11 1.52
N ALA A 16 13.33 -2.52 0.44
CA ALA A 16 11.87 -2.60 0.41
C ALA A 16 11.33 -3.58 1.47
N GLU A 17 11.96 -4.74 1.64
CA GLU A 17 11.61 -5.71 2.70
C GLU A 17 11.73 -5.10 4.09
N ARG A 18 12.84 -4.39 4.37
CA ARG A 18 13.02 -3.70 5.65
C ARG A 18 11.99 -2.60 5.88
N ALA A 19 11.59 -1.90 4.82
CA ALA A 19 10.55 -0.86 4.90
C ALA A 19 9.18 -1.48 5.23
N VAL A 20 8.81 -2.58 4.57
CA VAL A 20 7.58 -3.33 4.88
C VAL A 20 7.59 -3.89 6.31
N GLU A 21 8.73 -4.41 6.78
CA GLU A 21 8.85 -4.88 8.17
C GLU A 21 8.69 -3.71 9.15
N ARG A 22 9.32 -2.56 8.89
CA ARG A 22 9.14 -1.35 9.71
C ARG A 22 7.69 -0.89 9.74
N LEU A 23 6.98 -0.99 8.62
CA LEU A 23 5.56 -0.67 8.53
C LEU A 23 4.72 -1.62 9.40
N ARG A 24 5.07 -2.92 9.41
CA ARG A 24 4.40 -3.95 10.22
C ARG A 24 4.57 -3.75 11.72
N ILE A 25 5.76 -3.33 12.16
CA ILE A 25 6.08 -3.15 13.59
C ILE A 25 5.97 -1.70 14.06
N ALA A 26 5.53 -0.77 13.20
CA ALA A 26 5.41 0.64 13.50
C ALA A 26 4.51 0.86 14.72
N LYS A 27 4.97 1.68 15.66
CA LYS A 27 4.24 2.01 16.89
C LYS A 27 3.61 3.39 16.85
N SER A 28 3.90 4.16 15.80
CA SER A 28 3.31 5.47 15.56
C SER A 28 2.97 5.65 14.08
N PHE A 29 2.01 6.55 13.81
CA PHE A 29 1.66 6.90 12.44
C PHE A 29 2.84 7.51 11.67
N SER A 30 3.69 8.30 12.32
CA SER A 30 4.87 8.89 11.68
C SER A 30 5.91 7.83 11.27
N GLU A 31 6.12 6.81 12.11
CA GLU A 31 6.98 5.67 11.73
C GLU A 31 6.41 4.90 10.54
N ALA A 32 5.09 4.70 10.52
CA ALA A 32 4.40 4.01 9.42
C ALA A 32 4.44 4.84 8.12
N GLU A 33 4.17 6.14 8.19
CA GLU A 33 4.27 7.10 7.07
C GLU A 33 5.69 7.07 6.47
N GLY A 34 6.72 7.20 7.30
CA GLY A 34 8.11 7.14 6.83
C GLY A 34 8.49 5.78 6.24
N ALA A 35 8.04 4.67 6.83
CA ALA A 35 8.28 3.33 6.30
C ALA A 35 7.57 3.10 4.95
N TRP A 36 6.38 3.68 4.77
CA TRP A 36 5.64 3.64 3.51
C TRP A 36 6.37 4.42 2.40
N SER A 37 6.82 5.65 2.67
CA SER A 37 7.62 6.43 1.71
C SER A 37 8.94 5.71 1.34
N ASP A 38 9.63 5.12 2.32
CA ASP A 38 10.84 4.32 2.09
C ASP A 38 10.57 3.13 1.16
N PHE A 39 9.43 2.44 1.34
CA PHE A 39 9.01 1.34 0.47
C PHE A 39 8.75 1.83 -0.96
N LEU A 40 8.00 2.93 -1.13
CA LEU A 40 7.70 3.51 -2.45
C LEU A 40 8.96 3.89 -3.22
N ALA A 41 9.92 4.55 -2.54
CA ALA A 41 11.20 4.92 -3.13
C ALA A 41 12.04 3.69 -3.54
N ALA A 42 12.10 2.66 -2.68
CA ALA A 42 12.80 1.42 -2.98
C ALA A 42 12.16 0.67 -4.17
N ALA A 43 10.83 0.54 -4.19
CA ALA A 43 10.05 -0.08 -5.25
C ALA A 43 10.28 0.60 -6.62
N SER A 44 10.21 1.93 -6.65
CA SER A 44 10.49 2.72 -7.86
C SER A 44 11.93 2.53 -8.36
N THR A 45 12.89 2.45 -7.43
CA THR A 45 14.29 2.21 -7.77
C THR A 45 14.50 0.82 -8.39
N ILE A 46 13.90 -0.24 -7.82
CA ILE A 46 13.96 -1.61 -8.38
C ILE A 46 13.50 -1.59 -9.84
N TYR A 47 12.31 -1.02 -10.07
CA TYR A 47 11.73 -0.93 -11.40
C TYR A 47 12.66 -0.20 -12.39
N SER A 48 13.23 0.93 -11.97
CA SER A 48 14.15 1.73 -12.78
C SER A 48 15.46 0.98 -13.09
N LYS A 49 15.99 0.19 -12.15
CA LYS A 49 17.20 -0.62 -12.39
C LYS A 49 16.93 -1.74 -13.39
N LEU A 50 15.83 -2.46 -13.24
CA LEU A 50 15.43 -3.50 -14.17
C LEU A 50 15.15 -2.92 -15.57
N GLU A 51 14.59 -1.71 -15.65
CA GLU A 51 14.41 -1.02 -16.93
C GLU A 51 15.73 -0.83 -17.67
N GLN A 52 16.72 -0.23 -17.01
CA GLN A 52 18.01 0.04 -17.63
C GLN A 52 18.75 -1.28 -17.95
N GLY A 53 18.66 -2.28 -17.08
CA GLY A 53 19.24 -3.60 -17.30
C GLY A 53 18.63 -4.38 -18.47
N SER A 54 17.35 -4.11 -18.77
CA SER A 54 16.62 -4.80 -19.83
C SER A 54 17.07 -4.41 -21.24
N LYS A 55 17.67 -3.22 -21.40
CA LYS A 55 18.15 -2.67 -22.68
C LYS A 55 19.35 -3.41 -23.28
N THR A 56 19.90 -4.38 -22.56
CA THR A 56 21.06 -5.19 -22.98
C THR A 56 20.79 -6.11 -24.16
N ASN A 57 19.55 -6.60 -24.31
CA ASN A 57 19.18 -7.45 -25.45
C ASN A 57 17.68 -7.38 -25.75
N GLY A 58 17.29 -7.76 -26.97
CA GLY A 58 15.90 -7.69 -27.44
C GLY A 58 14.92 -8.52 -26.60
N ARG A 59 15.33 -9.71 -26.13
CA ARG A 59 14.49 -10.57 -25.27
C ARG A 59 14.14 -9.88 -23.95
N SER A 60 15.13 -9.28 -23.31
CA SER A 60 14.98 -8.56 -22.04
C SER A 60 14.20 -7.26 -22.23
N THR A 61 14.43 -6.54 -23.32
CA THR A 61 13.68 -5.32 -23.67
C THR A 61 12.19 -5.62 -23.88
N ALA A 62 11.88 -6.69 -24.62
CA ALA A 62 10.50 -7.14 -24.83
C ALA A 62 9.81 -7.56 -23.53
N TRP A 63 10.52 -8.27 -22.64
CA TRP A 63 10.02 -8.60 -21.31
C TRP A 63 9.68 -7.36 -20.49
N PHE A 64 10.59 -6.37 -20.43
CA PHE A 64 10.33 -5.15 -19.67
C PHE A 64 9.22 -4.30 -20.28
N GLY A 65 9.06 -4.32 -21.61
CA GLY A 65 7.92 -3.71 -22.29
C GLY A 65 6.57 -4.27 -21.81
N ARG A 66 6.48 -5.59 -21.59
CA ARG A 66 5.29 -6.23 -20.98
C ARG A 66 5.11 -5.80 -19.52
N ALA A 67 6.18 -5.77 -18.73
CA ALA A 67 6.11 -5.29 -17.34
C ALA A 67 5.65 -3.83 -17.24
N LYS A 68 6.06 -2.95 -18.18
CA LYS A 68 5.56 -1.57 -18.29
C LYS A 68 4.06 -1.52 -18.56
N LYS A 69 3.57 -2.37 -19.46
CA LYS A 69 2.15 -2.47 -19.74
C LYS A 69 1.39 -2.94 -18.49
N VAL A 70 1.87 -4.00 -17.82
CA VAL A 70 1.26 -4.49 -16.57
C VAL A 70 1.20 -3.39 -15.52
N ARG A 71 2.30 -2.65 -15.27
CA ARG A 71 2.29 -1.53 -14.30
C ARG A 71 1.28 -0.43 -14.66
N LYS A 72 1.08 -0.15 -15.96
CA LYS A 72 0.13 0.87 -16.42
C LYS A 72 -1.32 0.43 -16.22
N ASP A 73 -1.58 -0.86 -16.43
CA ASP A 73 -2.94 -1.40 -16.47
C ASP A 73 -3.40 -1.89 -15.08
N ASP A 74 -2.48 -2.37 -14.25
CA ASP A 74 -2.76 -2.87 -12.90
C ASP A 74 -3.00 -1.73 -11.88
N PRO A 75 -4.14 -1.70 -11.18
CA PRO A 75 -4.47 -0.61 -10.27
C PRO A 75 -3.46 -0.40 -9.13
N LEU A 76 -2.98 -1.48 -8.51
CA LEU A 76 -1.99 -1.40 -7.43
C LEU A 76 -0.66 -0.85 -7.94
N LEU A 77 -0.11 -1.42 -9.00
CA LEU A 77 1.21 -1.00 -9.51
C LEU A 77 1.18 0.42 -10.07
N ARG A 78 0.05 0.82 -10.68
CA ARG A 78 -0.17 2.19 -11.11
C ARG A 78 -0.22 3.13 -9.91
N TYR A 79 -1.01 2.80 -8.90
CA TYR A 79 -1.09 3.60 -7.67
C TYR A 79 0.29 3.77 -7.01
N LEU A 80 1.06 2.69 -6.82
CA LEU A 80 2.42 2.77 -6.25
C LEU A 80 3.33 3.72 -7.03
N HIS A 81 3.25 3.72 -8.35
CA HIS A 81 4.04 4.61 -9.20
C HIS A 81 3.70 6.08 -8.98
N HIS A 82 2.40 6.40 -8.94
CA HIS A 82 1.94 7.79 -8.77
C HIS A 82 2.06 8.26 -7.31
N ALA A 83 1.86 7.39 -6.33
CA ALA A 83 2.06 7.72 -4.92
C ALA A 83 3.51 8.13 -4.65
N ARG A 84 4.49 7.40 -5.20
CA ARG A 84 5.90 7.80 -5.14
C ARG A 84 6.14 9.17 -5.80
N ASN A 85 5.53 9.43 -6.95
CA ASN A 85 5.74 10.69 -7.66
C ASN A 85 5.16 11.87 -6.85
N SER A 86 4.01 11.67 -6.21
CA SER A 86 3.43 12.65 -5.29
C SER A 86 4.34 12.88 -4.08
N ASP A 87 4.84 11.82 -3.44
CA ASP A 87 5.75 11.89 -2.28
C ASP A 87 7.06 12.66 -2.57
N GLU A 88 7.65 12.45 -3.75
CA GLU A 88 8.93 13.07 -4.10
C GLU A 88 8.83 14.48 -4.72
N HIS A 89 7.70 14.80 -5.35
CA HIS A 89 7.56 16.01 -6.16
C HIS A 89 6.47 16.96 -5.70
N SER A 90 5.58 16.51 -4.82
CA SER A 90 4.56 17.33 -4.19
C SER A 90 4.83 17.48 -2.70
N ILE A 91 4.14 18.43 -2.07
CA ILE A 91 4.03 18.55 -0.61
C ILE A 91 2.77 17.85 -0.08
N ALA A 92 2.00 17.22 -0.98
CA ALA A 92 0.76 16.55 -0.64
C ALA A 92 1.03 15.25 0.11
N ASP A 93 0.25 15.02 1.17
CA ASP A 93 0.25 13.77 1.89
C ASP A 93 -0.18 12.61 0.96
N ILE A 94 0.40 11.43 1.15
CA ILE A 94 0.05 10.20 0.42
C ILE A 94 -0.72 9.20 1.30
N THR A 95 -0.95 9.58 2.56
CA THR A 95 -1.68 8.83 3.57
C THR A 95 -2.47 9.78 4.46
N GLU A 96 -3.59 9.32 5.00
CA GLU A 96 -4.34 10.05 6.03
C GLU A 96 -4.53 9.21 7.29
N ARG A 97 -4.56 9.88 8.44
CA ARG A 97 -4.86 9.24 9.72
C ARG A 97 -6.37 9.24 9.92
N LYS A 98 -7.00 8.07 9.89
CA LYS A 98 -8.40 7.95 10.29
C LYS A 98 -8.49 7.73 11.79
N PRO A 99 -9.24 8.58 12.52
CA PRO A 99 -9.46 8.35 13.94
C PRO A 99 -10.23 7.05 14.14
N GLY A 100 -9.88 6.36 15.22
CA GLY A 100 -10.63 5.22 15.69
C GLY A 100 -12.05 5.64 16.02
N SER A 101 -12.99 4.74 15.77
CA SER A 101 -14.39 4.91 16.13
C SER A 101 -14.87 3.66 16.82
N TRP A 102 -15.92 3.79 17.59
CA TRP A 102 -16.66 2.65 18.08
C TRP A 102 -18.13 2.92 17.78
N GLY A 103 -18.91 1.85 17.64
CA GLY A 103 -20.32 1.96 17.29
C GLY A 103 -21.12 0.85 17.92
N ILE A 104 -22.42 1.10 18.01
CA ILE A 104 -23.42 0.16 18.48
C ILE A 104 -24.43 -0.02 17.34
N THR A 105 -24.76 -1.26 17.02
CA THR A 105 -25.84 -1.61 16.09
C THR A 105 -26.89 -2.47 16.79
N GLY A 106 -28.09 -2.56 16.20
CA GLY A 106 -29.24 -3.28 16.78
C GLY A 106 -30.30 -2.31 17.32
N ASP A 107 -31.41 -2.85 17.80
CA ASP A 107 -32.44 -2.06 18.48
C ASP A 107 -32.08 -1.98 19.96
N VAL A 108 -31.65 -0.80 20.42
CA VAL A 108 -30.99 -0.64 21.72
C VAL A 108 -31.50 0.57 22.51
N ILE A 109 -31.46 0.43 23.84
CA ILE A 109 -31.53 1.54 24.80
C ILE A 109 -30.13 1.77 25.35
N LEU A 110 -29.68 3.02 25.33
CA LEU A 110 -28.38 3.45 25.82
C LEU A 110 -28.56 4.24 27.12
N ASN A 111 -27.91 3.80 28.20
CA ASN A 111 -27.96 4.48 29.50
C ASN A 111 -26.55 4.64 30.09
N GLY A 112 -26.14 5.88 30.36
CA GLY A 112 -24.83 6.17 30.96
C GLY A 112 -24.17 7.40 30.33
N THR A 113 -22.85 7.49 30.48
CA THR A 113 -22.05 8.61 29.99
C THR A 113 -21.07 8.18 28.91
N ILE A 114 -20.79 9.10 27.98
CA ILE A 114 -19.77 8.94 26.92
C ILE A 114 -18.87 10.18 26.99
N GLY A 115 -17.55 9.98 26.92
CA GLY A 115 -16.61 11.09 26.67
C GLY A 115 -15.53 11.38 27.72
N GLY A 116 -15.18 10.44 28.60
CA GLY A 116 -14.05 10.63 29.53
C GLY A 116 -13.55 9.34 30.18
N PRO A 117 -12.36 9.34 30.79
CA PRO A 117 -11.85 8.20 31.55
C PRO A 117 -12.85 7.74 32.62
N GLY A 118 -13.15 6.45 32.66
CA GLY A 118 -14.13 5.89 33.61
C GLY A 118 -15.60 6.03 33.21
N SER A 119 -15.90 6.55 32.02
CA SER A 119 -17.29 6.57 31.50
C SER A 119 -17.80 5.15 31.29
N VAL A 120 -19.02 4.88 31.75
CA VAL A 120 -19.71 3.59 31.58
C VAL A 120 -20.99 3.83 30.80
N LEU A 121 -21.15 3.09 29.71
CA LEU A 121 -22.36 3.08 28.89
C LEU A 121 -22.99 1.69 28.94
N ASN A 122 -24.21 1.59 29.44
CA ASN A 122 -25.01 0.37 29.42
C ASN A 122 -25.78 0.30 28.10
N VAL A 123 -25.68 -0.85 27.42
CA VAL A 123 -26.34 -1.13 26.15
C VAL A 123 -27.34 -2.25 26.36
N THR A 124 -28.62 -1.96 26.26
CA THR A 124 -29.70 -2.96 26.45
C THR A 124 -30.41 -3.20 25.14
N GLY A 125 -30.44 -4.45 24.67
CA GLY A 125 -31.20 -4.84 23.49
C GLY A 125 -32.70 -4.88 23.76
N THR A 126 -33.51 -4.32 22.86
CA THR A 126 -34.98 -4.34 22.97
C THR A 126 -35.63 -5.33 22.02
N ASN A 127 -34.90 -5.83 21.02
CA ASN A 127 -35.39 -6.75 20.01
C ASN A 127 -34.45 -7.96 19.84
N PRO A 128 -34.89 -9.19 20.18
CA PRO A 128 -34.10 -10.41 19.97
C PRO A 128 -33.72 -10.67 18.50
N ALA A 129 -34.50 -10.17 17.53
CA ALA A 129 -34.19 -10.31 16.11
C ALA A 129 -33.09 -9.34 15.61
N ARG A 130 -32.81 -8.27 16.36
CA ARG A 130 -31.76 -7.29 16.07
C ARG A 130 -30.92 -7.01 17.33
N PRO A 131 -30.18 -8.01 17.82
CA PRO A 131 -29.48 -7.90 19.09
C PRO A 131 -28.38 -6.82 19.04
N PRO A 132 -28.07 -6.17 20.17
CA PRO A 132 -27.01 -5.18 20.26
C PRO A 132 -25.66 -5.79 19.84
N ARG A 133 -24.92 -5.07 19.01
CA ARG A 133 -23.49 -5.37 18.74
C ARG A 133 -22.67 -4.11 18.92
N VAL A 134 -21.68 -4.18 19.80
CA VAL A 134 -20.66 -3.15 19.97
C VAL A 134 -19.46 -3.53 19.12
N PHE A 135 -18.96 -2.59 18.33
CA PHE A 135 -17.76 -2.78 17.53
C PHE A 135 -16.82 -1.60 17.69
N VAL A 136 -15.52 -1.87 17.60
CA VAL A 136 -14.46 -0.86 17.64
C VAL A 136 -13.69 -0.96 16.32
N LYS A 137 -13.55 0.17 15.65
CA LYS A 137 -12.64 0.38 14.54
C LYS A 137 -11.43 1.14 15.09
N PRO A 138 -10.25 0.52 15.19
CA PRO A 138 -9.07 1.22 15.68
C PRO A 138 -8.69 2.38 14.75
N SER A 139 -7.96 3.35 15.29
CA SER A 139 -7.30 4.38 14.47
C SER A 139 -6.34 3.69 13.51
N ARG A 140 -6.32 4.13 12.25
CA ARG A 140 -5.48 3.51 11.21
C ARG A 140 -4.97 4.55 10.24
N LEU A 141 -3.87 4.20 9.58
CA LEU A 141 -3.35 4.93 8.44
C LEU A 141 -4.03 4.40 7.18
N GLU A 142 -4.63 5.26 6.38
CA GLU A 142 -5.22 4.92 5.09
C GLU A 142 -4.42 5.55 3.96
N LEU A 143 -4.36 4.85 2.83
CA LEU A 143 -3.89 5.43 1.57
C LEU A 143 -4.94 6.42 1.07
N ILE A 144 -4.50 7.52 0.47
CA ILE A 144 -5.40 8.53 -0.11
C ILE A 144 -5.25 8.62 -1.62
N ARG A 145 -6.21 9.29 -2.26
CA ARG A 145 -6.11 9.66 -3.66
C ARG A 145 -4.86 10.51 -3.89
N VAL A 146 -4.04 10.11 -4.85
CA VAL A 146 -2.87 10.88 -5.30
C VAL A 146 -3.15 11.53 -6.65
N THR A 147 -2.71 12.77 -6.84
CA THR A 147 -2.91 13.53 -8.08
C THR A 147 -1.59 13.73 -8.80
N ASP A 148 -1.60 13.59 -10.13
CA ASP A 148 -0.49 14.04 -10.97
C ASP A 148 -0.75 15.50 -11.38
N ASP A 149 -0.12 16.43 -10.67
CA ASP A 149 -0.32 17.88 -10.87
C ASP A 149 0.02 18.35 -12.30
N ARG A 150 0.77 17.56 -13.08
CA ARG A 150 1.15 17.90 -14.46
C ARG A 150 0.03 17.64 -15.46
N TYR A 151 -0.83 16.67 -15.19
CA TYR A 151 -1.87 16.21 -16.13
C TYR A 151 -3.28 16.27 -15.56
N GLY A 152 -3.43 16.49 -14.24
CA GLY A 152 -4.72 16.53 -13.56
C GLY A 152 -5.34 15.16 -13.31
N ASP A 153 -4.59 14.08 -13.55
CA ASP A 153 -5.06 12.71 -13.31
C ASP A 153 -5.07 12.39 -11.81
N ALA A 154 -6.08 11.65 -11.37
CA ALA A 154 -6.23 11.20 -10.00
C ALA A 154 -6.21 9.67 -9.91
N PHE A 155 -5.49 9.16 -8.92
CA PHE A 155 -5.32 7.73 -8.69
C PHE A 155 -5.78 7.38 -7.27
N ASP A 156 -6.87 6.63 -7.20
CA ASP A 156 -7.41 6.14 -5.95
C ASP A 156 -6.59 4.97 -5.39
N PRO A 157 -6.61 4.76 -4.05
CA PRO A 157 -6.10 3.55 -3.44
C PRO A 157 -6.63 2.30 -4.17
N PRO A 158 -5.77 1.28 -4.38
CA PRO A 158 -6.11 0.19 -5.27
C PRO A 158 -7.21 -0.70 -4.69
N ALA A 159 -8.20 -1.03 -5.52
CA ALA A 159 -9.27 -1.98 -5.20
C ALA A 159 -8.93 -3.42 -5.62
N GLU A 160 -7.92 -3.60 -6.46
CA GLU A 160 -7.49 -4.90 -6.98
C GLU A 160 -6.01 -4.91 -7.36
N HIS A 161 -5.43 -6.12 -7.43
CA HIS A 161 -4.11 -6.39 -7.96
C HIS A 161 -4.12 -7.69 -8.75
N LEU A 162 -3.68 -7.64 -10.01
CA LEU A 162 -3.65 -8.76 -10.96
C LEU A 162 -5.00 -9.48 -11.09
N GLY A 163 -6.08 -8.70 -11.11
CA GLY A 163 -7.47 -9.18 -11.21
C GLY A 163 -8.03 -9.78 -9.93
N LYS A 164 -7.33 -9.67 -8.80
CA LYS A 164 -7.80 -10.12 -7.48
C LYS A 164 -8.20 -8.91 -6.63
N PRO A 165 -9.37 -8.93 -5.97
CA PRO A 165 -9.78 -7.83 -5.11
C PRO A 165 -8.84 -7.67 -3.91
N ILE A 166 -8.65 -6.43 -3.49
CA ILE A 166 -7.93 -6.06 -2.26
C ILE A 166 -8.98 -5.71 -1.21
N GLU A 167 -9.08 -6.53 -0.16
CA GLU A 167 -10.04 -6.29 0.93
C GLU A 167 -9.57 -5.20 1.90
N ASP A 168 -8.25 -5.12 2.12
CA ASP A 168 -7.61 -4.14 2.99
C ASP A 168 -6.62 -3.31 2.17
N ASN A 169 -6.97 -2.05 1.93
CA ASN A 169 -6.18 -1.08 1.17
C ASN A 169 -5.36 -0.14 2.07
N THR A 170 -5.09 -0.53 3.32
CA THR A 170 -4.12 0.17 4.16
C THR A 170 -2.69 0.00 3.61
N PRO A 171 -1.72 0.82 4.03
CA PRO A 171 -0.36 0.77 3.48
C PRO A 171 0.31 -0.61 3.56
N LEU A 172 0.08 -1.38 4.62
CA LEU A 172 0.80 -2.65 4.84
C LEU A 172 0.42 -3.74 3.82
N PRO A 173 -0.86 -4.14 3.66
CA PRO A 173 -1.23 -5.15 2.66
C PRO A 173 -0.87 -4.70 1.23
N VAL A 174 -1.02 -3.41 0.92
CA VAL A 174 -0.65 -2.87 -0.40
C VAL A 174 0.86 -2.97 -0.63
N ALA A 175 1.68 -2.68 0.39
CA ALA A 175 3.13 -2.84 0.31
C ALA A 175 3.54 -4.31 0.15
N GLU A 176 2.89 -5.23 0.86
CA GLU A 176 3.16 -6.68 0.77
C GLU A 176 2.85 -7.23 -0.63
N LEU A 177 1.73 -6.84 -1.23
CA LEU A 177 1.37 -7.20 -2.60
C LEU A 177 2.38 -6.64 -3.61
N GLY A 178 2.74 -5.36 -3.47
CA GLY A 178 3.77 -4.74 -4.31
C GLY A 178 5.14 -5.40 -4.17
N LEU A 179 5.54 -5.75 -2.94
CA LEU A 179 6.78 -6.46 -2.65
C LEU A 179 6.79 -7.86 -3.28
N ALA A 180 5.69 -8.61 -3.16
CA ALA A 180 5.56 -9.93 -3.79
C ALA A 180 5.69 -9.84 -5.32
N TYR A 181 5.06 -8.84 -5.95
CA TYR A 181 5.21 -8.59 -7.39
C TYR A 181 6.66 -8.27 -7.78
N LEU A 182 7.33 -7.38 -7.04
CA LEU A 182 8.71 -7.00 -7.31
C LEU A 182 9.67 -8.20 -7.17
N LYS A 183 9.44 -9.08 -6.20
CA LYS A 183 10.19 -10.33 -6.04
C LYS A 183 10.06 -11.20 -7.28
N ALA A 184 8.83 -11.45 -7.73
CA ALA A 184 8.58 -12.23 -8.95
C ALA A 184 9.26 -11.59 -10.17
N MET A 185 9.19 -10.27 -10.30
CA MET A 185 9.84 -9.53 -11.39
C MET A 185 11.37 -9.67 -11.38
N ILE A 186 12.01 -9.69 -10.20
CA ILE A 186 13.45 -9.94 -10.06
C ILE A 186 13.80 -11.38 -10.46
N GLU A 187 13.00 -12.37 -10.05
CA GLU A 187 13.22 -13.77 -10.44
C GLU A 187 13.08 -13.98 -11.96
N GLU A 188 12.10 -13.34 -12.58
CA GLU A 188 11.97 -13.34 -14.04
C GLU A 188 13.18 -12.70 -14.72
N ALA A 189 13.68 -11.57 -14.19
CA ALA A 189 14.87 -10.91 -14.70
C ALA A 189 16.11 -11.81 -14.63
N ARG A 190 16.29 -12.56 -13.53
CA ARG A 190 17.38 -13.54 -13.36
C ARG A 190 17.37 -14.60 -14.45
N ARG A 191 16.21 -15.13 -14.82
CA ARG A 191 16.07 -16.14 -15.91
C ARG A 191 16.41 -15.59 -17.30
N LEU A 192 16.53 -14.27 -17.44
CA LEU A 192 16.90 -13.57 -18.67
C LEU A 192 18.36 -13.08 -18.67
N ALA A 193 19.08 -13.31 -17.57
CA ALA A 193 20.52 -13.11 -17.52
C ALA A 193 21.21 -14.18 -18.41
N PRO A 194 22.32 -13.82 -19.06
CA PRO A 194 23.14 -14.79 -19.80
C PRO A 194 23.80 -15.81 -18.89
#